data_AF-U9SKV8-F1
#
_entry.id   AF-U9SKV8-F1
#
_cell.length_a   1.000
_cell.length_b   1.000
_cell.length_c   1.000
_cell.angle_alpha   90.00
_cell.angle_beta   90.00
_cell.angle_gamma   90.00
#
_symmetry.space_group_name_H-M   'P 1'
#
loop_
_entity.id
_entity.type
_entity.pdbx_description
1 polymer ?
#
loop_
_entity_poly.entity_id
_entity_poly.type
_entity_poly.pdbx_seq_one_letter_code
_entity_poly.pdbx_strand_id
1 'polypeptide(L)'
;MTDVDQEDQESASAPIPEGLCVECRDQEASFSCEQCSEEFCEMCFAMIHRTGNRRNHKYKNLNVNMKTNGKVKTTAKIISNDDMETEESTPEEDEPKPINIISSGNTSFGDWFESRAKFIPLRLNMEERKLLRLLEAALNVSEYTDKIDIISYNSSKTRRMVHQIKDLCSILSGLMVASDYKKGQELIINKSFEDNQEFFQRIFEIGRRHKIMNPEKMRDAYGKLMYMLMDSVIPDVQDMLSFSLVIPIKTVYSFLKERDGLGLLHHDSMAEATKEIIADGKSRPQINQEIRSKERAIEWLSRKFANDNLTQEEIKHCLYSIGDNHAYLRANRDCCERISQYLQKYFNPNKIEKGYSLAISSGRNGARLSHSHEMQYLYA
;
A
#
# COMPACT_ATOMS: atom_id res chain seq x y z
N MET A 1 12.12 -34.11 37.06
CA MET A 1 11.13 -35.20 37.22
C MET A 1 9.80 -34.51 37.45
N THR A 2 9.12 -34.23 36.33
CA THR A 2 7.91 -34.96 35.84
C THR A 2 6.70 -34.41 36.61
N ASP A 3 5.75 -33.71 35.99
CA ASP A 3 4.78 -34.17 34.96
C ASP A 3 4.34 -32.92 34.14
N VAL A 4 4.35 -32.77 32.82
CA VAL A 4 4.05 -33.57 31.60
C VAL A 4 2.61 -34.06 31.49
N ASP A 5 1.80 -33.21 30.87
CA ASP A 5 0.84 -33.47 29.78
C ASP A 5 -0.07 -34.70 29.88
N GLN A 6 -1.35 -34.44 30.15
CA GLN A 6 -2.48 -35.23 29.65
C GLN A 6 -3.75 -34.39 29.70
N GLU A 7 -4.19 -33.89 28.53
CA GLU A 7 -5.58 -33.80 28.06
C GLU A 7 -5.62 -32.89 26.82
N ASP A 8 -5.79 -33.52 25.65
CA ASP A 8 -6.62 -33.06 24.51
C ASP A 8 -6.30 -33.90 23.27
N GLN A 9 -6.59 -35.20 23.36
CA GLN A 9 -6.87 -36.04 22.20
C GLN A 9 -8.39 -36.26 22.14
N GLU A 10 -9.16 -35.31 21.58
CA GLU A 10 -10.51 -35.59 21.06
C GLU A 10 -11.10 -34.38 20.30
N SER A 11 -10.87 -34.31 18.98
CA SER A 11 -11.77 -33.54 18.07
C SER A 11 -11.65 -33.97 16.60
N ALA A 12 -11.41 -35.25 16.32
CA ALA A 12 -11.25 -35.77 14.96
C ALA A 12 -12.53 -36.35 14.33
N SER A 13 -13.73 -36.16 14.89
CA SER A 13 -14.92 -36.89 14.41
C SER A 13 -16.24 -36.10 14.32
N ALA A 14 -16.19 -34.79 14.07
CA ALA A 14 -17.40 -34.07 13.64
C ALA A 14 -17.65 -34.32 12.13
N PRO A 15 -18.87 -34.74 11.71
CA PRO A 15 -19.20 -34.94 10.31
C PRO A 15 -19.15 -33.61 9.56
N ILE A 16 -18.61 -33.65 8.34
CA ILE A 16 -18.40 -32.46 7.51
C ILE A 16 -19.75 -32.10 6.88
N PRO A 17 -20.21 -30.84 6.98
CA PRO A 17 -21.48 -30.42 6.38
C PRO A 17 -21.45 -30.61 4.84
N GLU A 18 -22.53 -31.14 4.28
CA GLU A 18 -22.65 -31.40 2.82
C GLU A 18 -22.44 -30.10 2.03
N GLY A 19 -21.58 -30.16 1.00
CA GLY A 19 -21.26 -29.01 0.12
C GLY A 19 -20.08 -28.14 0.57
N LEU A 20 -19.41 -28.44 1.68
CA LEU A 20 -18.19 -27.75 2.12
C LEU A 20 -16.93 -28.59 1.87
N CYS A 21 -15.80 -27.90 1.68
CA CYS A 21 -14.48 -28.50 1.49
C CYS A 21 -14.09 -29.40 2.67
N VAL A 22 -13.69 -30.64 2.36
CA VAL A 22 -13.30 -31.65 3.36
C VAL A 22 -12.10 -31.22 4.21
N GLU A 23 -11.20 -30.42 3.62
CA GLU A 23 -9.91 -30.05 4.23
C GLU A 23 -10.05 -28.82 5.13
N CYS A 24 -10.61 -27.71 4.63
CA CYS A 24 -10.69 -26.47 5.38
C CYS A 24 -12.00 -26.30 6.15
N ARG A 25 -13.07 -27.01 5.76
CA ARG A 25 -14.44 -26.89 6.34
C ARG A 25 -15.01 -25.46 6.37
N ASP A 26 -14.41 -24.55 5.60
CA ASP A 26 -14.63 -23.09 5.65
C ASP A 26 -15.15 -22.53 4.32
N GLN A 27 -14.97 -23.26 3.21
CA GLN A 27 -15.37 -22.84 1.86
C GLN A 27 -16.20 -23.91 1.15
N GLU A 28 -17.11 -23.48 0.28
CA GLU A 28 -17.92 -24.38 -0.55
C GLU A 28 -17.06 -25.24 -1.48
N ALA A 29 -17.43 -26.51 -1.60
CA ALA A 29 -16.73 -27.45 -2.44
C ALA A 29 -16.97 -27.16 -3.92
N SER A 30 -15.91 -26.84 -4.65
CA SER A 30 -15.95 -26.52 -6.08
C SER A 30 -15.46 -27.70 -6.94
N PHE A 31 -14.71 -28.63 -6.35
CA PHE A 31 -14.09 -29.75 -7.05
C PHE A 31 -14.29 -31.06 -6.29
N SER A 32 -14.73 -32.10 -6.98
CA SER A 32 -14.81 -33.47 -6.45
C SER A 32 -13.73 -34.33 -7.09
N CYS A 33 -12.85 -34.92 -6.29
CA CYS A 33 -11.77 -35.78 -6.77
C CYS A 33 -12.22 -37.25 -6.81
N GLU A 34 -12.13 -37.91 -7.96
CA GLU A 34 -12.64 -39.29 -8.11
C GLU A 34 -11.78 -40.30 -7.34
N GLN A 35 -10.46 -40.12 -7.34
CA GLN A 35 -9.52 -41.03 -6.67
C GLN A 35 -9.44 -40.81 -5.16
N CYS A 36 -9.68 -39.59 -4.68
CA CYS A 36 -9.79 -39.33 -3.24
C CYS A 36 -11.21 -39.59 -2.72
N SER A 37 -12.22 -39.63 -3.62
CA SER A 37 -13.64 -39.70 -3.26
C SER A 37 -14.06 -38.61 -2.27
N GLU A 38 -13.49 -37.41 -2.44
CA GLU A 38 -13.59 -36.29 -1.51
C GLU A 38 -13.81 -34.98 -2.28
N GLU A 39 -14.47 -34.04 -1.62
CA GLU A 39 -14.84 -32.74 -2.18
C GLU A 39 -14.00 -31.61 -1.56
N PHE A 40 -13.48 -30.72 -2.41
CA PHE A 40 -12.53 -29.68 -2.05
C PHE A 40 -12.97 -28.33 -2.60
N CYS A 41 -12.67 -27.25 -1.87
CA CYS A 41 -12.68 -25.91 -2.45
C CYS A 41 -11.49 -25.75 -3.41
N GLU A 42 -11.55 -24.73 -4.27
CA GLU A 42 -10.53 -24.44 -5.28
C GLU A 42 -9.11 -24.38 -4.70
N MET A 43 -8.94 -23.71 -3.56
CA MET A 43 -7.64 -23.50 -2.94
C MET A 43 -7.05 -24.81 -2.38
N CYS A 44 -7.85 -25.60 -1.66
CA CYS A 44 -7.42 -26.87 -1.09
C CYS A 44 -7.17 -27.91 -2.18
N PHE A 45 -8.00 -27.94 -3.23
CA PHE A 45 -7.80 -28.81 -4.38
C PHE A 45 -6.45 -28.50 -5.05
N ALA A 46 -6.18 -27.23 -5.34
CA ALA A 46 -4.94 -26.78 -5.96
C ALA A 46 -3.71 -26.99 -5.06
N MET A 47 -3.84 -26.98 -3.73
CA MET A 47 -2.73 -27.29 -2.84
C MET A 47 -2.44 -28.80 -2.77
N ILE A 48 -3.46 -29.63 -2.57
CA ILE A 48 -3.30 -31.07 -2.34
C ILE A 48 -2.97 -31.83 -3.63
N HIS A 49 -3.53 -31.39 -4.77
CA HIS A 49 -3.32 -32.03 -6.07
C HIS A 49 -2.19 -31.39 -6.88
N ARG A 50 -1.38 -30.52 -6.27
CA ARG A 50 -0.20 -29.92 -6.91
C ARG A 50 1.09 -30.72 -6.69
N THR A 51 1.14 -31.67 -5.77
CA THR A 51 2.38 -32.40 -5.42
C THR A 51 2.16 -33.93 -5.34
N GLY A 52 3.23 -34.69 -5.58
CA GLY A 52 3.24 -36.16 -5.50
C GLY A 52 2.37 -36.87 -6.56
N ASN A 53 1.95 -38.11 -6.25
CA ASN A 53 1.14 -38.95 -7.13
C ASN A 53 -0.30 -38.43 -7.33
N ARG A 54 -0.75 -37.51 -6.47
CA ARG A 54 -2.10 -36.92 -6.51
C ARG A 54 -2.30 -35.91 -7.64
N ARG A 55 -1.22 -35.47 -8.30
CA ARG A 55 -1.27 -34.58 -9.48
C ARG A 55 -2.00 -35.18 -10.67
N ASN A 56 -2.00 -36.50 -10.75
CA ASN A 56 -2.63 -37.25 -11.85
C ASN A 56 -4.07 -37.66 -11.51
N HIS A 57 -4.61 -37.21 -10.38
CA HIS A 57 -5.99 -37.49 -10.04
C HIS A 57 -6.95 -36.74 -10.98
N LYS A 58 -8.04 -37.41 -11.34
CA LYS A 58 -9.10 -36.87 -12.17
C LYS A 58 -10.15 -36.28 -11.24
N TYR A 59 -10.71 -35.16 -11.66
CA TYR A 59 -11.65 -34.42 -10.83
C TYR A 59 -12.80 -33.88 -11.67
N LYS A 60 -13.96 -33.72 -11.02
CA LYS A 60 -15.15 -33.09 -11.57
C LYS A 60 -15.35 -31.73 -10.93
N ASN A 61 -15.71 -30.74 -11.74
CA ASN A 61 -16.10 -29.43 -11.23
C ASN A 61 -17.58 -29.48 -10.84
N LEU A 62 -17.88 -29.10 -9.60
CA LEU A 62 -19.24 -29.10 -9.06
C LEU A 62 -20.00 -27.81 -9.42
N ASN A 63 -19.30 -26.77 -9.89
CA ASN A 63 -19.91 -25.52 -10.36
C ASN A 63 -20.36 -25.65 -11.82
N VAL A 64 -21.47 -26.37 -12.06
CA VAL A 64 -22.14 -26.37 -13.36
C VAL A 64 -23.61 -25.98 -13.19
N ASN A 65 -23.87 -24.68 -13.24
CA ASN A 65 -25.11 -24.13 -13.76
C ASN A 65 -24.84 -22.84 -14.53
N MET A 66 -24.31 -22.97 -15.75
CA MET A 66 -24.80 -22.25 -16.92
C MET A 66 -24.15 -22.77 -18.20
N LYS A 67 -24.98 -22.95 -19.21
CA LYS A 67 -24.72 -23.57 -20.52
C LYS A 67 -23.72 -22.75 -21.34
N THR A 68 -22.82 -23.40 -22.08
CA THR A 68 -22.76 -23.29 -23.56
C THR A 68 -21.70 -24.22 -24.17
N ASN A 69 -22.06 -24.74 -25.35
CA ASN A 69 -21.30 -25.64 -26.22
C ASN A 69 -19.97 -25.05 -26.69
N GLY A 70 -18.92 -25.89 -26.75
CA GLY A 70 -17.70 -25.57 -27.51
C GLY A 70 -16.67 -26.70 -27.46
N LYS A 71 -16.77 -27.65 -28.39
CA LYS A 71 -15.77 -28.71 -28.64
C LYS A 71 -14.40 -28.09 -28.94
N VAL A 72 -13.36 -28.43 -28.18
CA VAL A 72 -11.97 -28.38 -28.67
C VAL A 72 -11.25 -29.67 -28.29
N LYS A 73 -10.62 -30.27 -29.30
CA LYS A 73 -9.95 -31.57 -29.28
C LYS A 73 -8.61 -31.47 -28.55
N THR A 74 -8.40 -32.37 -27.61
CA THR A 74 -7.12 -32.66 -26.97
C THR A 74 -6.27 -33.52 -27.92
N THR A 75 -5.13 -33.02 -28.38
CA THR A 75 -4.05 -33.87 -28.92
C THR A 75 -2.92 -33.92 -27.92
N ALA A 76 -2.89 -35.01 -27.15
CA ALA A 76 -1.75 -35.41 -26.34
C ALA A 76 -0.59 -35.84 -27.26
N LYS A 77 0.61 -35.34 -27.01
CA LYS A 77 1.85 -35.96 -27.49
C LYS A 77 2.75 -36.25 -26.30
N ILE A 78 2.94 -37.54 -26.08
CA ILE A 78 3.88 -38.17 -25.15
C ILE A 78 5.24 -38.19 -25.83
N ILE A 79 6.31 -37.75 -25.15
CA ILE A 79 7.68 -38.25 -25.36
C ILE A 79 8.32 -38.43 -23.99
N SER A 80 8.88 -39.62 -23.81
CA SER A 80 9.59 -40.18 -22.67
C SER A 80 11.05 -39.73 -22.58
N ASN A 81 11.60 -39.83 -21.35
CA ASN A 81 12.99 -39.86 -20.89
C ASN A 81 14.04 -40.34 -21.93
N ASP A 82 15.29 -39.89 -21.92
CA ASP A 82 16.25 -40.01 -20.81
C ASP A 82 17.50 -39.13 -21.05
N ASP A 83 18.37 -39.15 -20.04
CA ASP A 83 19.80 -38.83 -20.04
C ASP A 83 20.28 -37.55 -19.33
N MET A 84 21.23 -37.85 -18.45
CA MET A 84 21.83 -37.10 -17.37
C MET A 84 23.25 -36.75 -17.81
N GLU A 85 23.56 -35.47 -18.00
CA GLU A 85 24.94 -34.99 -18.06
C GLU A 85 25.06 -33.60 -17.46
N THR A 86 26.08 -33.47 -16.60
CA THR A 86 26.51 -32.29 -15.88
C THR A 86 27.28 -31.35 -16.80
N GLU A 87 26.79 -30.13 -17.02
CA GLU A 87 27.59 -29.01 -17.53
C GLU A 87 27.23 -27.70 -16.82
N GLU A 88 28.27 -26.99 -16.36
CA GLU A 88 28.20 -25.61 -15.88
C GLU A 88 27.77 -24.70 -17.03
N SER A 89 26.54 -24.17 -16.97
CA SER A 89 26.04 -23.18 -17.92
C SER A 89 25.69 -21.86 -17.23
N THR A 90 26.21 -20.79 -17.81
CA THR A 90 25.91 -19.37 -17.56
C THR A 90 24.44 -19.08 -17.23
N PRO A 91 24.12 -18.12 -16.34
CA PRO A 91 22.73 -17.81 -16.01
C PRO A 91 22.04 -17.14 -17.20
N GLU A 92 21.21 -17.90 -17.92
CA GLU A 92 20.23 -17.36 -18.86
C GLU A 92 19.12 -16.65 -18.07
N GLU A 93 18.80 -15.41 -18.48
CA GLU A 93 17.79 -14.55 -17.85
C GLU A 93 16.38 -15.01 -18.22
N ASP A 94 15.89 -16.03 -17.53
CA ASP A 94 14.51 -16.50 -17.68
C ASP A 94 13.49 -15.46 -17.16
N GLU A 95 12.55 -15.05 -18.02
CA GLU A 95 11.39 -14.22 -17.69
C GLU A 95 10.63 -14.84 -16.49
N PRO A 96 10.29 -14.06 -15.45
CA PRO A 96 9.53 -14.58 -14.32
C PRO A 96 8.18 -15.12 -14.81
N LYS A 97 7.99 -16.43 -14.69
CA LYS A 97 6.81 -17.15 -15.20
C LYS A 97 5.52 -16.47 -14.73
N PRO A 98 4.61 -16.08 -15.65
CA PRO A 98 3.39 -15.37 -15.30
C PRO A 98 2.52 -16.25 -14.39
N ILE A 99 1.99 -15.65 -13.33
CA ILE A 99 0.96 -16.27 -12.50
C ILE A 99 -0.36 -16.03 -13.23
N ASN A 100 -1.01 -17.08 -13.70
CA ASN A 100 -2.36 -16.99 -14.26
C ASN A 100 -3.33 -16.61 -13.14
N ILE A 101 -3.60 -15.32 -12.97
CA ILE A 101 -4.64 -14.81 -12.09
C ILE A 101 -5.94 -14.81 -12.88
N ILE A 102 -6.88 -15.67 -12.48
CA ILE A 102 -8.23 -15.72 -13.06
C ILE A 102 -8.94 -14.42 -12.69
N SER A 103 -9.15 -13.57 -13.69
CA SER A 103 -9.88 -12.31 -13.58
C SER A 103 -11.35 -12.60 -13.30
N SER A 104 -11.79 -12.39 -12.06
CA SER A 104 -13.21 -12.36 -11.68
C SER A 104 -13.61 -10.91 -11.43
N GLY A 105 -14.09 -10.24 -12.48
CA GLY A 105 -14.65 -8.89 -12.42
C GLY A 105 -14.24 -8.01 -13.60
N ASN A 106 -15.12 -7.08 -14.02
CA ASN A 106 -15.02 -6.21 -15.20
C ASN A 106 -13.80 -5.24 -15.25
N THR A 107 -12.76 -5.43 -14.45
CA THR A 107 -11.56 -4.60 -14.40
C THR A 107 -10.31 -5.46 -14.56
N SER A 108 -9.46 -5.14 -15.53
CA SER A 108 -8.18 -5.83 -15.71
C SER A 108 -7.30 -5.67 -14.47
N PHE A 109 -6.42 -6.65 -14.21
CA PHE A 109 -5.40 -6.58 -13.17
C PHE A 109 -4.55 -5.29 -13.29
N GLY A 110 -4.24 -4.87 -14.52
CA GLY A 110 -3.55 -3.63 -14.79
C GLY A 110 -4.36 -2.37 -14.47
N ASP A 111 -5.68 -2.38 -14.73
CA ASP A 111 -6.56 -1.25 -14.37
C ASP A 111 -6.62 -1.03 -12.86
N TRP A 112 -6.56 -2.13 -12.09
CA TRP A 112 -6.48 -2.06 -10.64
C TRP A 112 -5.20 -1.35 -10.19
N PHE A 113 -4.03 -1.77 -10.68
CA PHE A 113 -2.75 -1.12 -10.35
C PHE A 113 -2.71 0.34 -10.80
N GLU A 114 -3.22 0.64 -11.99
CA GLU A 114 -3.29 2.00 -12.52
C GLU A 114 -4.18 2.91 -11.67
N SER A 115 -5.36 2.43 -11.26
CA SER A 115 -6.27 3.18 -10.39
C SER A 115 -5.63 3.48 -9.03
N ARG A 116 -4.90 2.52 -8.47
CA ARG A 116 -4.20 2.66 -7.18
C ARG A 116 -3.01 3.61 -7.27
N ALA A 117 -2.21 3.51 -8.33
CA ALA A 117 -1.01 4.33 -8.52
C ALA A 117 -1.30 5.84 -8.52
N LYS A 118 -2.54 6.26 -8.84
CA LYS A 118 -3.01 7.66 -8.77
C LYS A 118 -3.03 8.23 -7.34
N PHE A 119 -3.06 7.36 -6.33
CA PHE A 119 -3.12 7.74 -4.92
C PHE A 119 -1.87 7.34 -4.13
N ILE A 120 -0.88 6.70 -4.78
CA ILE A 120 0.36 6.28 -4.13
C ILE A 120 1.40 7.40 -4.34
N PRO A 121 1.83 8.10 -3.28
CA PRO A 121 2.87 9.10 -3.41
C PRO A 121 4.21 8.46 -3.75
N LEU A 122 5.01 9.14 -4.57
CA LEU A 122 6.35 8.65 -4.89
C LEU A 122 7.26 8.79 -3.66
N ARG A 123 8.10 7.79 -3.39
CA ARG A 123 9.11 7.82 -2.34
C ARG A 123 10.04 9.03 -2.50
N LEU A 124 10.59 9.53 -1.40
CA LEU A 124 11.56 10.62 -1.45
C LEU A 124 12.94 10.09 -1.87
N ASN A 125 13.60 10.80 -2.79
CA ASN A 125 15.01 10.58 -3.10
C ASN A 125 15.93 11.31 -2.08
N MET A 126 17.25 11.15 -2.20
CA MET A 126 18.21 11.73 -1.25
C MET A 126 18.17 13.27 -1.25
N GLU A 127 18.06 13.89 -2.42
CA GLU A 127 17.98 15.35 -2.55
C GLU A 127 16.69 15.89 -1.93
N GLU A 128 15.56 15.23 -2.17
CA GLU A 128 14.29 15.58 -1.55
C GLU A 128 14.30 15.41 -0.03
N ARG A 129 15.02 14.41 0.50
CA ARG A 129 15.21 14.27 1.96
C ARG A 129 15.99 15.43 2.56
N LYS A 130 16.94 16.03 1.84
CA LYS A 130 17.64 17.24 2.30
C LYS A 130 16.68 18.43 2.36
N LEU A 131 15.86 18.62 1.32
CA LEU A 131 14.84 19.65 1.28
C LEU A 131 13.76 19.48 2.36
N LEU A 132 13.39 18.24 2.68
CA LEU A 132 12.48 17.95 3.79
C LEU A 132 13.06 18.43 5.13
N ARG A 133 14.35 18.16 5.40
CA ARG A 133 15.01 18.64 6.64
C ARG A 133 15.05 20.16 6.71
N LEU A 134 15.31 20.81 5.58
CA LEU A 134 15.25 22.27 5.47
C LEU A 134 13.87 22.81 5.83
N LEU A 135 12.81 22.19 5.30
CA LEU A 135 11.43 22.54 5.61
C LEU A 135 11.09 22.32 7.08
N GLU A 136 11.45 21.17 7.64
CA GLU A 136 11.22 20.87 9.06
C GLU A 136 11.92 21.90 9.96
N ALA A 137 13.16 22.27 9.65
CA ALA A 137 13.88 23.30 10.40
C ALA A 137 13.17 24.66 10.31
N ALA A 138 12.76 25.08 9.10
CA ALA A 138 12.04 26.35 8.92
C ALA A 138 10.68 26.37 9.64
N LEU A 139 9.91 25.28 9.55
CA LEU A 139 8.62 25.16 10.23
C LEU A 139 8.78 25.14 11.75
N ASN A 140 9.84 24.54 12.29
CA ASN A 140 10.08 24.51 13.74
C ASN A 140 10.38 25.89 14.30
N VAL A 141 11.09 26.74 13.55
CA VAL A 141 11.40 28.13 13.95
C VAL A 141 10.22 29.08 13.69
N SER A 142 9.29 28.71 12.80
CA SER A 142 8.15 29.54 12.46
C SER A 142 7.08 29.60 13.56
N GLU A 143 6.68 30.81 13.90
CA GLU A 143 5.59 31.15 14.84
C GLU A 143 4.28 31.46 14.11
N TYR A 144 4.06 30.83 12.94
CA TYR A 144 2.95 31.14 12.03
C TYR A 144 1.58 31.16 12.72
N THR A 145 1.23 30.06 13.38
CA THR A 145 -0.05 29.89 14.08
C THR A 145 -0.21 30.89 15.21
N ASP A 146 0.86 31.13 15.96
CA ASP A 146 0.85 32.01 17.12
C ASP A 146 0.60 33.47 16.71
N LYS A 147 1.10 33.89 15.53
CA LYS A 147 0.97 35.27 15.04
C LYS A 147 -0.34 35.58 14.32
N ILE A 148 -0.98 34.58 13.71
CA ILE A 148 -2.22 34.77 12.94
C ILE A 148 -3.45 34.75 13.83
N ASP A 149 -3.46 33.93 14.87
CA ASP A 149 -4.62 33.77 15.75
C ASP A 149 -4.76 34.88 16.81
N ILE A 150 -3.84 35.85 16.85
CA ILE A 150 -3.94 37.02 17.71
C ILE A 150 -4.99 38.01 17.15
N ILE A 151 -5.83 38.56 18.03
CA ILE A 151 -6.69 39.69 17.69
C ILE A 151 -5.83 40.95 17.64
N SER A 152 -5.64 41.52 16.44
CA SER A 152 -4.86 42.73 16.23
C SER A 152 -5.75 43.83 15.64
N TYR A 153 -5.82 44.97 16.32
CA TYR A 153 -6.60 46.13 15.88
C TYR A 153 -5.91 46.95 14.77
N ASN A 154 -4.59 46.81 14.62
CA ASN A 154 -3.77 47.65 13.74
C ASN A 154 -3.40 46.97 12.40
N SER A 155 -3.76 45.70 12.20
CA SER A 155 -3.41 44.97 10.98
C SER A 155 -4.51 44.00 10.55
N SER A 156 -4.89 44.07 9.27
CA SER A 156 -5.81 43.11 8.67
C SER A 156 -5.23 41.69 8.76
N LYS A 157 -6.07 40.70 9.05
CA LYS A 157 -5.67 39.28 9.11
C LYS A 157 -4.95 38.84 7.82
N THR A 158 -5.45 39.25 6.66
CA THR A 158 -4.88 38.96 5.33
C THR A 158 -3.44 39.45 5.19
N ARG A 159 -3.16 40.71 5.55
CA ARG A 159 -1.79 41.26 5.51
C ARG A 159 -0.83 40.53 6.46
N ARG A 160 -1.32 40.05 7.61
CA ARG A 160 -0.51 39.22 8.53
C ARG A 160 -0.21 37.86 7.94
N MET A 161 -1.18 37.19 7.32
CA MET A 161 -0.98 35.92 6.59
C MET A 161 0.11 36.09 5.53
N VAL A 162 -0.02 37.10 4.66
CA VAL A 162 0.98 37.40 3.60
C VAL A 162 2.36 37.65 4.20
N HIS A 163 2.45 38.44 5.26
CA HIS A 163 3.72 38.73 5.91
C HIS A 163 4.36 37.46 6.50
N GLN A 164 3.60 36.63 7.20
CA GLN A 164 4.12 35.38 7.79
C GLN A 164 4.52 34.35 6.74
N ILE A 165 3.79 34.27 5.62
CA ILE A 165 4.17 33.42 4.48
C ILE A 165 5.50 33.88 3.87
N LYS A 166 5.66 35.19 3.64
CA LYS A 166 6.91 35.78 3.12
C LYS A 166 8.07 35.60 4.11
N ASP A 167 7.80 35.68 5.41
CA ASP A 167 8.79 35.43 6.47
C ASP A 167 9.29 33.97 6.44
N LEU A 168 8.39 32.99 6.34
CA LEU A 168 8.79 31.58 6.19
C LEU A 168 9.60 31.35 4.90
N CYS A 169 9.18 31.94 3.77
CA CYS A 169 9.94 31.85 2.52
C CYS A 169 11.35 32.45 2.67
N SER A 170 11.48 33.55 3.42
CA SER A 170 12.78 34.17 3.73
C SER A 170 13.65 33.27 4.61
N ILE A 171 13.08 32.62 5.62
CA ILE A 171 13.77 31.64 6.46
C ILE A 171 14.28 30.46 5.62
N LEU A 172 13.44 29.93 4.72
CA LEU A 172 13.82 28.85 3.80
C LEU A 172 14.99 29.25 2.90
N SER A 173 14.93 30.43 2.28
CA SER A 173 16.03 30.94 1.44
C SER A 173 17.32 31.15 2.24
N GLY A 174 17.21 31.69 3.46
CA GLY A 174 18.37 31.89 4.35
C GLY A 174 19.02 30.58 4.80
N LEU A 175 18.23 29.59 5.21
CA LEU A 175 18.72 28.26 5.57
C LEU A 175 19.29 27.51 4.36
N MET A 176 18.76 27.75 3.16
CA MET A 176 19.29 27.15 1.93
C MET A 176 20.72 27.59 1.65
N VAL A 177 21.10 28.86 1.92
CA VAL A 177 22.50 29.33 1.78
C VAL A 177 23.45 28.52 2.65
N ALA A 178 23.03 28.18 3.88
CA ALA A 178 23.85 27.40 4.79
C ALA A 178 24.02 25.95 4.33
N SER A 179 23.04 25.39 3.61
CA SER A 179 23.08 24.02 3.10
C SER A 179 23.73 23.89 1.72
N ASP A 180 23.49 24.85 0.82
CA ASP A 180 23.98 24.90 -0.56
C ASP A 180 24.13 26.37 -0.98
N TYR A 181 25.36 26.88 -0.84
CA TYR A 181 25.67 28.29 -1.02
C TYR A 181 25.23 28.84 -2.38
N LYS A 182 25.43 28.08 -3.46
CA LYS A 182 25.12 28.54 -4.83
C LYS A 182 23.61 28.71 -5.01
N LYS A 183 22.84 27.66 -4.72
CA LYS A 183 21.38 27.71 -4.83
C LYS A 183 20.78 28.74 -3.86
N GLY A 184 21.30 28.84 -2.64
CA GLY A 184 20.85 29.84 -1.68
C GLY A 184 21.11 31.28 -2.16
N GLN A 185 22.26 31.54 -2.79
CA GLN A 185 22.53 32.86 -3.37
C GLN A 185 21.58 33.19 -4.52
N GLU A 186 21.29 32.24 -5.41
CA GLU A 186 20.32 32.43 -6.49
C GLU A 186 18.94 32.84 -5.95
N LEU A 187 18.48 32.19 -4.87
CA LEU A 187 17.21 32.50 -4.20
C LEU A 187 17.18 33.89 -3.54
N ILE A 188 18.34 34.42 -3.11
CA ILE A 188 18.44 35.72 -2.44
C ILE A 188 18.67 36.86 -3.44
N ILE A 189 19.42 36.61 -4.50
CA ILE A 189 19.73 37.58 -5.55
C ILE A 189 18.47 37.88 -6.37
N ASN A 190 17.70 36.85 -6.73
CA ASN A 190 16.41 36.96 -7.40
C ASN A 190 15.31 37.27 -6.37
N LYS A 191 15.36 38.46 -5.76
CA LYS A 191 14.53 38.88 -4.60
C LYS A 191 13.01 38.79 -4.79
N SER A 192 12.50 38.49 -5.98
CA SER A 192 11.08 38.23 -6.14
C SER A 192 10.78 36.79 -5.68
N PHE A 193 9.82 36.64 -4.78
CA PHE A 193 9.35 35.32 -4.38
C PHE A 193 8.67 34.60 -5.55
N GLU A 194 8.20 35.36 -6.53
CA GLU A 194 7.57 34.90 -7.78
C GLU A 194 8.56 34.09 -8.64
N ASP A 195 9.79 34.60 -8.84
CA ASP A 195 10.82 33.91 -9.61
C ASP A 195 11.22 32.58 -8.95
N ASN A 196 11.10 32.50 -7.62
CA ASN A 196 11.44 31.34 -6.83
C ASN A 196 10.23 30.44 -6.51
N GLN A 197 9.07 30.69 -7.15
CA GLN A 197 7.83 29.97 -6.88
C GLN A 197 8.02 28.44 -6.98
N GLU A 198 8.69 27.95 -8.01
CA GLU A 198 8.89 26.52 -8.25
C GLU A 198 9.66 25.85 -7.10
N PHE A 199 10.63 26.55 -6.52
CA PHE A 199 11.40 26.05 -5.37
C PHE A 199 10.51 25.88 -4.14
N PHE A 200 9.71 26.91 -3.80
CA PHE A 200 8.81 26.84 -2.64
C PHE A 200 7.72 25.78 -2.85
N GLN A 201 7.11 25.73 -4.03
CA GLN A 201 6.13 24.70 -4.40
C GLN A 201 6.69 23.29 -4.23
N ARG A 202 7.92 23.06 -4.71
CA ARG A 202 8.60 21.77 -4.57
C ARG A 202 8.84 21.41 -3.11
N ILE A 203 9.33 22.33 -2.29
CA ILE A 203 9.56 22.09 -0.87
C ILE A 203 8.25 21.73 -0.15
N PHE A 204 7.19 22.52 -0.35
CA PHE A 204 5.90 22.29 0.32
C PHE A 204 5.17 21.03 -0.20
N GLU A 205 5.34 20.67 -1.47
CA GLU A 205 4.93 19.36 -2.01
C GLU A 205 5.65 18.22 -1.30
N ILE A 206 6.98 18.30 -1.16
CA ILE A 206 7.80 17.28 -0.48
C ILE A 206 7.34 17.07 0.96
N GLY A 207 7.07 18.15 1.71
CA GLY A 207 6.56 18.06 3.08
C GLY A 207 5.21 17.34 3.17
N ARG A 208 4.27 17.67 2.28
CA ARG A 208 2.96 17.00 2.18
C ARG A 208 3.09 15.54 1.80
N ARG A 209 3.86 15.24 0.75
CA ARG A 209 4.12 13.88 0.29
C ARG A 209 4.77 13.02 1.37
N HIS A 210 5.76 13.56 2.08
CA HIS A 210 6.40 12.86 3.20
C HIS A 210 5.39 12.46 4.28
N LYS A 211 4.52 13.41 4.68
CA LYS A 211 3.51 13.18 5.71
C LYS A 211 2.46 12.16 5.29
N ILE A 212 2.04 12.15 4.01
CA ILE A 212 1.09 11.14 3.50
C ILE A 212 1.72 9.73 3.60
N MET A 213 3.01 9.60 3.27
CA MET A 213 3.72 8.31 3.36
C MET A 213 4.05 7.91 4.81
N ASN A 214 4.20 8.87 5.72
CA ASN A 214 4.63 8.64 7.12
C ASN A 214 3.75 9.45 8.09
N PRO A 215 2.48 9.06 8.31
CA PRO A 215 1.54 9.85 9.11
C PRO A 215 1.97 10.08 10.56
N GLU A 216 2.85 9.25 11.10
CA GLU A 216 3.39 9.38 12.46
C GLU A 216 4.49 10.44 12.61
N LYS A 217 5.08 10.91 11.51
CA LYS A 217 6.16 11.94 11.48
C LYS A 217 5.59 13.36 11.41
N MET A 218 6.43 14.37 11.64
CA MET A 218 6.04 15.80 11.60
C MET A 218 4.78 16.14 12.42
N ARG A 219 4.62 15.62 13.64
CA ARG A 219 3.38 15.79 14.43
C ARG A 219 3.06 17.26 14.74
N ASP A 220 4.06 18.03 15.14
CA ASP A 220 3.87 19.41 15.59
C ASP A 220 4.01 20.43 14.44
N ALA A 221 4.92 20.16 13.50
CA ALA A 221 5.23 21.08 12.40
C ALA A 221 4.23 21.02 11.23
N TYR A 222 3.60 19.86 10.98
CA TYR A 222 2.75 19.68 9.81
C TYR A 222 1.45 20.49 9.88
N GLY A 223 0.88 20.66 11.08
CA GLY A 223 -0.30 21.51 11.27
C GLY A 223 -0.05 22.94 10.81
N LYS A 224 1.11 23.52 11.19
CA LYS A 224 1.54 24.86 10.76
C LYS A 224 1.66 24.95 9.24
N LEU A 225 2.27 23.95 8.61
CA LEU A 225 2.36 23.87 7.14
C LEU A 225 0.97 23.86 6.49
N MET A 226 0.03 23.08 7.03
CA MET A 226 -1.33 22.99 6.47
C MET A 226 -2.10 24.30 6.61
N TYR A 227 -2.10 24.92 7.78
CA TYR A 227 -2.76 26.22 7.97
C TYR A 227 -2.18 27.27 7.03
N MET A 228 -0.85 27.31 6.89
CA MET A 228 -0.21 28.23 5.97
C MET A 228 -0.60 28.00 4.51
N LEU A 229 -0.61 26.75 4.04
CA LEU A 229 -0.97 26.46 2.67
C LEU A 229 -2.46 26.73 2.40
N MET A 230 -3.34 26.46 3.36
CA MET A 230 -4.77 26.80 3.28
C MET A 230 -4.97 28.32 3.20
N ASP A 231 -4.26 29.09 4.00
CA ASP A 231 -4.34 30.55 3.97
C ASP A 231 -3.76 31.11 2.66
N SER A 232 -2.72 30.47 2.10
CA SER A 232 -2.08 30.90 0.85
C SER A 232 -2.96 30.82 -0.40
N VAL A 233 -4.03 30.01 -0.36
CA VAL A 233 -4.98 29.85 -1.48
C VAL A 233 -6.23 30.72 -1.34
N ILE A 234 -6.33 31.52 -0.28
CA ILE A 234 -7.40 32.52 -0.15
C ILE A 234 -7.18 33.58 -1.24
N PRO A 235 -8.19 33.96 -2.05
CA PRO A 235 -8.01 34.87 -3.19
C PRO A 235 -7.26 36.15 -2.84
N ASP A 236 -7.68 36.87 -1.79
CA ASP A 236 -7.03 38.12 -1.37
C ASP A 236 -5.56 37.92 -0.94
N VAL A 237 -5.24 36.77 -0.32
CA VAL A 237 -3.88 36.44 0.10
C VAL A 237 -3.03 36.07 -1.12
N GLN A 238 -3.57 35.26 -2.02
CA GLN A 238 -2.91 34.82 -3.23
C GLN A 238 -2.59 36.00 -4.17
N ASP A 239 -3.53 36.94 -4.32
CA ASP A 239 -3.34 38.16 -5.11
C ASP A 239 -2.20 39.02 -4.52
N MET A 240 -2.14 39.16 -3.19
CA MET A 240 -1.06 39.90 -2.51
C MET A 240 0.28 39.17 -2.44
N LEU A 241 0.28 37.84 -2.49
CA LEU A 241 1.50 37.05 -2.64
C LEU A 241 2.03 37.15 -4.06
N SER A 242 1.14 37.15 -5.05
CA SER A 242 1.42 37.19 -6.49
C SER A 242 2.05 35.89 -7.05
N PHE A 243 2.09 34.82 -6.25
CA PHE A 243 2.54 33.48 -6.65
C PHE A 243 1.79 32.38 -5.86
N SER A 244 1.75 31.16 -6.41
CA SER A 244 1.09 30.01 -5.77
C SER A 244 2.08 29.12 -5.04
N LEU A 245 1.73 28.66 -3.84
CA LEU A 245 2.55 27.73 -3.05
C LEU A 245 2.16 26.26 -3.22
N VAL A 246 1.03 25.98 -3.87
CA VAL A 246 0.41 24.67 -3.88
C VAL A 246 0.46 24.08 -5.28
N ILE A 247 1.14 22.94 -5.41
CA ILE A 247 1.09 22.06 -6.58
C ILE A 247 0.51 20.69 -6.22
N PRO A 248 0.03 19.90 -7.20
CA PRO A 248 -0.39 18.52 -6.96
C PRO A 248 0.71 17.65 -6.36
N ILE A 249 0.34 16.64 -5.57
CA ILE A 249 1.28 15.67 -5.00
C ILE A 249 1.84 14.80 -6.12
N LYS A 250 3.15 14.57 -6.11
CA LYS A 250 3.80 13.67 -7.04
C LYS A 250 3.51 12.23 -6.68
N THR A 251 2.80 11.53 -7.57
CA THR A 251 2.38 10.14 -7.40
C THR A 251 3.15 9.23 -8.34
N VAL A 252 3.10 7.92 -8.08
CA VAL A 252 3.67 6.93 -8.99
C VAL A 252 3.03 7.03 -10.37
N TYR A 253 1.71 7.19 -10.43
CA TYR A 253 1.00 7.36 -11.71
C TYR A 253 1.41 8.64 -12.45
N SER A 254 1.42 9.80 -11.79
CA SER A 254 1.78 11.06 -12.48
C SER A 254 3.22 11.00 -13.01
N PHE A 255 4.13 10.43 -12.24
CA PHE A 255 5.53 10.27 -12.62
C PHE A 255 5.73 9.31 -13.82
N LEU A 256 5.03 8.17 -13.83
CA LEU A 256 5.08 7.22 -14.94
C LEU A 256 4.39 7.77 -16.19
N LYS A 257 3.25 8.46 -16.04
CA LYS A 257 2.52 9.07 -17.15
C LYS A 257 3.35 10.12 -17.88
N GLU A 258 4.08 10.96 -17.14
CA GLU A 258 4.97 11.98 -17.73
C GLU A 258 6.14 11.39 -18.54
N ARG A 259 6.51 10.12 -18.28
CA ARG A 259 7.67 9.44 -18.89
C ARG A 259 7.28 8.26 -19.78
N ASP A 260 6.01 8.20 -20.18
CA ASP A 260 5.44 7.14 -21.02
C ASP A 260 5.68 5.72 -20.46
N GLY A 261 5.65 5.58 -19.13
CA GLY A 261 5.95 4.36 -18.39
C GLY A 261 4.73 3.61 -17.86
N LEU A 262 3.50 3.96 -18.28
CA LEU A 262 2.28 3.37 -17.73
C LEU A 262 2.15 1.87 -18.03
N GLY A 263 2.77 1.38 -19.11
CA GLY A 263 2.78 -0.04 -19.46
C GLY A 263 3.35 -0.93 -18.35
N LEU A 264 4.22 -0.39 -17.48
CA LEU A 264 4.74 -1.09 -16.31
C LEU A 264 3.62 -1.61 -15.39
N LEU A 265 2.58 -0.81 -15.16
CA LEU A 265 1.50 -1.11 -14.21
C LEU A 265 0.59 -2.25 -14.67
N HIS A 266 0.61 -2.55 -15.97
CA HIS A 266 -0.23 -3.59 -16.58
C HIS A 266 0.48 -4.95 -16.67
N HIS A 267 1.73 -5.07 -16.23
CA HIS A 267 2.49 -6.30 -16.32
C HIS A 267 2.23 -7.26 -15.14
N ASP A 268 2.06 -8.56 -15.41
CA ASP A 268 1.73 -9.58 -14.39
C ASP A 268 2.74 -9.65 -13.23
N SER A 269 4.03 -9.47 -13.54
CA SER A 269 5.12 -9.45 -12.56
C SER A 269 5.02 -8.31 -11.54
N MET A 270 4.13 -7.33 -11.72
CA MET A 270 3.85 -6.27 -10.74
C MET A 270 3.38 -6.85 -9.40
N ALA A 271 2.58 -7.91 -9.41
CA ALA A 271 2.15 -8.59 -8.19
C ALA A 271 3.35 -9.06 -7.39
N GLU A 272 4.29 -9.77 -8.03
CA GLU A 272 5.47 -10.33 -7.37
C GLU A 272 6.45 -9.23 -6.93
N ALA A 273 6.68 -8.22 -7.76
CA ALA A 273 7.59 -7.12 -7.48
C ALA A 273 7.13 -6.23 -6.32
N THR A 274 5.82 -6.07 -6.13
CA THR A 274 5.23 -5.19 -5.11
C THR A 274 4.63 -5.93 -3.91
N LYS A 275 4.67 -7.28 -3.92
CA LYS A 275 4.26 -8.11 -2.79
C LYS A 275 5.13 -7.83 -1.57
N GLU A 276 4.49 -7.73 -0.42
CA GLU A 276 5.20 -7.59 0.84
C GLU A 276 5.45 -8.97 1.47
N ILE A 277 6.65 -9.16 2.01
CA ILE A 277 7.12 -10.45 2.53
C ILE A 277 6.70 -10.57 4.00
N ILE A 278 5.82 -11.52 4.28
CA ILE A 278 5.32 -11.82 5.63
C ILE A 278 6.20 -12.93 6.22
N ALA A 279 6.84 -12.67 7.35
CA ALA A 279 7.66 -13.66 8.05
C ALA A 279 6.83 -14.63 8.91
N ASP A 280 5.62 -14.22 9.30
CA ASP A 280 4.76 -14.99 10.21
C ASP A 280 4.39 -16.35 9.62
N GLY A 281 4.60 -17.42 10.40
CA GLY A 281 4.35 -18.80 10.00
C GLY A 281 5.29 -19.39 8.92
N LYS A 282 6.38 -18.70 8.52
CA LYS A 282 7.28 -19.18 7.44
C LYS A 282 8.68 -19.53 7.93
N SER A 283 9.28 -20.51 7.26
CA SER A 283 10.69 -20.86 7.49
C SER A 283 11.65 -19.85 6.85
N ARG A 284 12.86 -19.69 7.41
CA ARG A 284 13.90 -18.81 6.83
C ARG A 284 14.19 -19.10 5.34
N PRO A 285 14.27 -20.36 4.88
CA PRO A 285 14.47 -20.66 3.46
C PRO A 285 13.33 -20.16 2.57
N GLN A 286 12.07 -20.29 3.01
CA GLN A 286 10.91 -19.79 2.26
C GLN A 286 10.93 -18.26 2.17
N ILE A 287 11.27 -17.57 3.26
CA ILE A 287 11.40 -16.10 3.28
C ILE A 287 12.49 -15.66 2.30
N ASN A 288 13.65 -16.31 2.32
CA ASN A 288 14.75 -16.00 1.40
C ASN A 288 14.38 -16.26 -0.06
N GLN A 289 13.57 -17.29 -0.34
CA GLN A 289 13.07 -17.58 -1.69
C GLN A 289 12.13 -16.48 -2.18
N GLU A 290 11.21 -16.00 -1.32
CA GLU A 290 10.31 -14.89 -1.64
C GLU A 290 11.07 -13.57 -1.87
N ILE A 291 12.08 -13.28 -1.03
CA ILE A 291 12.96 -12.11 -1.21
C ILE A 291 13.63 -12.17 -2.60
N ARG A 292 14.25 -13.30 -2.94
CA ARG A 292 14.95 -13.47 -4.22
C ARG A 292 14.00 -13.37 -5.42
N SER A 293 12.81 -13.93 -5.30
CA SER A 293 11.77 -13.87 -6.34
C SER A 293 11.33 -12.43 -6.60
N LYS A 294 11.05 -11.68 -5.52
CA LYS A 294 10.71 -10.26 -5.57
C LYS A 294 11.83 -9.42 -6.17
N GLU A 295 13.07 -9.58 -5.71
CA GLU A 295 14.23 -8.84 -6.22
C GLU A 295 14.47 -9.10 -7.71
N ARG A 296 14.34 -10.37 -8.14
CA ARG A 296 14.43 -10.73 -9.56
C ARG A 296 13.33 -10.08 -10.38
N ALA A 297 12.08 -10.08 -9.89
CA ALA A 297 10.96 -9.44 -10.58
C ALA A 297 11.16 -7.93 -10.71
N ILE A 298 11.66 -7.27 -9.66
CA ILE A 298 11.99 -5.83 -9.68
C ILE A 298 13.08 -5.54 -10.71
N GLU A 299 14.18 -6.30 -10.69
CA GLU A 299 15.31 -6.09 -11.60
C GLU A 299 14.87 -6.30 -13.06
N TRP A 300 14.15 -7.37 -13.33
CA TRP A 300 13.65 -7.68 -14.66
C TRP A 300 12.67 -6.61 -15.19
N LEU A 301 11.70 -6.19 -14.36
CA LEU A 301 10.78 -5.11 -14.73
C LEU A 301 11.52 -3.80 -15.01
N SER A 302 12.51 -3.48 -14.17
CA SER A 302 13.29 -2.26 -14.33
C SER A 302 14.08 -2.23 -15.64
N ARG A 303 14.60 -3.38 -16.09
CA ARG A 303 15.31 -3.49 -17.37
C ARG A 303 14.36 -3.47 -18.56
N LYS A 304 13.25 -4.22 -18.50
CA LYS A 304 12.29 -4.35 -19.61
C LYS A 304 11.59 -3.05 -19.94
N PHE A 305 11.23 -2.27 -18.92
CA PHE A 305 10.47 -1.02 -19.08
C PHE A 305 11.33 0.25 -19.07
N ALA A 306 12.65 0.10 -19.00
CA ALA A 306 13.56 1.24 -19.15
C ALA A 306 13.45 1.82 -20.56
N ASN A 307 13.40 3.16 -20.63
CA ASN A 307 13.38 3.90 -21.89
C ASN A 307 14.21 5.19 -21.74
N ASP A 308 14.35 5.97 -22.80
CA ASP A 308 15.18 7.18 -22.80
C ASP A 308 14.73 8.23 -21.75
N ASN A 309 13.44 8.21 -21.37
CA ASN A 309 12.84 9.14 -20.41
C ASN A 309 12.63 8.54 -19.02
N LEU A 310 12.88 7.24 -18.84
CA LEU A 310 12.59 6.49 -17.62
C LEU A 310 13.71 5.48 -17.36
N THR A 311 14.54 5.80 -16.37
CA THR A 311 15.69 4.98 -16.00
C THR A 311 15.29 3.76 -15.15
N GLN A 312 16.16 2.73 -15.13
CA GLN A 312 15.96 1.53 -14.31
C GLN A 312 15.79 1.88 -12.82
N GLU A 313 16.60 2.80 -12.31
CA GLU A 313 16.55 3.23 -10.90
C GLU A 313 15.25 3.98 -10.57
N GLU A 314 14.71 4.76 -11.51
CA GLU A 314 13.40 5.41 -11.35
C GLU A 314 12.25 4.40 -11.34
N ILE A 315 12.33 3.34 -12.14
CA ILE A 315 11.35 2.25 -12.13
C ILE A 315 11.40 1.51 -10.79
N LYS A 316 12.60 1.14 -10.33
CA LYS A 316 12.79 0.54 -9.00
C LYS A 316 12.20 1.42 -7.91
N HIS A 317 12.44 2.73 -7.98
CA HIS A 317 11.89 3.69 -7.03
C HIS A 317 10.34 3.72 -7.04
N CYS A 318 9.71 3.61 -8.20
CA CYS A 318 8.26 3.47 -8.32
C CYS A 318 7.75 2.17 -7.68
N LEU A 319 8.40 1.03 -7.99
CA LEU A 319 8.05 -0.28 -7.43
C LEU A 319 8.19 -0.31 -5.90
N TYR A 320 9.27 0.28 -5.37
CA TYR A 320 9.45 0.43 -3.93
C TYR A 320 8.38 1.32 -3.30
N SER A 321 7.95 2.39 -3.98
CA SER A 321 6.87 3.26 -3.48
C SER A 321 5.54 2.52 -3.36
N ILE A 322 5.22 1.66 -4.33
CA ILE A 322 4.03 0.79 -4.27
C ILE A 322 4.17 -0.24 -3.16
N GLY A 323 5.33 -0.89 -3.04
CA GLY A 323 5.62 -1.86 -1.99
C GLY A 323 5.53 -1.25 -0.58
N ASP A 324 6.06 -0.03 -0.38
CA ASP A 324 5.97 0.72 0.88
C ASP A 324 4.51 1.08 1.21
N ASN A 325 3.66 1.35 0.20
CA ASN A 325 2.24 1.56 0.40
C ASN A 325 1.52 0.28 0.86
N HIS A 326 1.89 -0.88 0.32
CA HIS A 326 1.22 -2.16 0.58
C HIS A 326 1.36 -2.72 2.01
N ALA A 327 2.55 -3.05 2.53
CA ALA A 327 3.33 -2.04 3.23
C ALA A 327 2.56 -1.47 4.43
N TYR A 328 2.46 -0.16 4.39
CA TYR A 328 1.74 0.67 5.32
C TYR A 328 0.26 0.25 5.48
N LEU A 329 -0.42 -0.08 4.38
CA LEU A 329 -1.83 -0.47 4.42
C LEU A 329 -2.03 -1.73 5.25
N ARG A 330 -1.23 -2.77 5.05
CA ARG A 330 -1.37 -4.00 5.84
C ARG A 330 -1.24 -3.73 7.34
N ALA A 331 -0.20 -2.98 7.73
CA ALA A 331 0.05 -2.70 9.14
C ALA A 331 -1.10 -1.94 9.83
N ASN A 332 -1.80 -1.06 9.10
CA ASN A 332 -2.79 -0.15 9.69
C ASN A 332 -4.25 -0.54 9.39
N ARG A 333 -4.54 -1.08 8.19
CA ARG A 333 -5.86 -1.48 7.73
C ARG A 333 -6.21 -2.89 8.19
N ASP A 334 -5.31 -3.85 8.02
CA ASP A 334 -5.67 -5.27 8.23
C ASP A 334 -5.97 -5.56 9.70
N CYS A 335 -5.38 -4.79 10.62
CA CYS A 335 -5.76 -4.85 12.04
C CYS A 335 -7.24 -4.48 12.25
N CYS A 336 -7.72 -3.42 11.59
CA CYS A 336 -9.13 -3.02 11.64
C CYS A 336 -10.02 -4.05 10.94
N GLU A 337 -9.62 -4.57 9.78
CA GLU A 337 -10.37 -5.62 9.07
C GLU A 337 -10.51 -6.89 9.93
N ARG A 338 -9.43 -7.32 10.60
CA ARG A 338 -9.47 -8.46 11.52
C ARG A 338 -10.40 -8.22 12.71
N ILE A 339 -10.37 -7.03 13.31
CA ILE A 339 -11.30 -6.67 14.40
C ILE A 339 -12.74 -6.70 13.89
N SER A 340 -13.00 -6.16 12.70
CA SER A 340 -14.33 -6.19 12.07
C SER A 340 -14.80 -7.62 11.81
N GLN A 341 -13.94 -8.51 11.32
CA GLN A 341 -14.25 -9.92 11.13
C GLN A 341 -14.56 -10.63 12.45
N TYR A 342 -13.77 -10.39 13.50
CA TYR A 342 -14.06 -10.95 14.83
C TYR A 342 -15.37 -10.41 15.38
N LEU A 343 -15.65 -9.11 15.20
CA LEU A 343 -16.91 -8.51 15.59
C LEU A 343 -18.10 -9.19 14.90
N GLN A 344 -18.02 -9.40 13.59
CA GLN A 344 -19.06 -10.06 12.79
C GLN A 344 -19.21 -11.55 13.11
N LYS A 345 -18.11 -12.25 13.41
CA LYS A 345 -18.12 -13.68 13.71
C LYS A 345 -18.64 -14.00 15.11
N TYR A 346 -18.26 -13.20 16.11
CA TYR A 346 -18.50 -13.52 17.52
C TYR A 346 -19.64 -12.73 18.15
N PHE A 347 -20.10 -11.63 17.53
CA PHE A 347 -21.18 -10.81 18.10
C PHE A 347 -22.36 -10.68 17.12
N ASN A 348 -23.57 -10.64 17.69
CA ASN A 348 -24.79 -10.38 16.95
C ASN A 348 -25.38 -9.05 17.43
N PRO A 349 -25.63 -8.08 16.54
CA PRO A 349 -26.09 -6.74 16.93
C PRO A 349 -27.38 -6.76 17.76
N ASN A 350 -28.28 -7.72 17.51
CA ASN A 350 -29.60 -7.78 18.12
C ASN A 350 -29.69 -8.79 19.27
N LYS A 351 -28.66 -9.62 19.49
CA LYS A 351 -28.69 -10.69 20.49
C LYS A 351 -27.46 -10.60 21.38
N ILE A 352 -27.71 -10.19 22.62
CA ILE A 352 -26.67 -10.08 23.65
C ILE A 352 -26.47 -11.45 24.31
N GLU A 353 -25.26 -11.99 24.21
CA GLU A 353 -24.85 -13.15 25.00
C GLU A 353 -24.47 -12.73 26.43
N LYS A 354 -24.80 -13.58 27.41
CA LYS A 354 -24.60 -13.26 28.82
C LYS A 354 -23.11 -13.05 29.12
N GLY A 355 -22.76 -11.83 29.52
CA GLY A 355 -21.37 -11.46 29.83
C GLY A 355 -20.59 -10.84 28.68
N TYR A 356 -21.11 -10.88 27.45
CA TYR A 356 -20.44 -10.38 26.23
C TYR A 356 -21.18 -9.19 25.61
N SER A 357 -21.74 -8.30 26.45
CA SER A 357 -22.34 -7.07 25.95
C SER A 357 -21.25 -6.07 25.56
N LEU A 358 -21.32 -5.59 24.31
CA LEU A 358 -20.51 -4.47 23.80
C LEU A 358 -20.94 -3.10 24.34
N ALA A 359 -22.03 -3.00 25.11
CA ALA A 359 -22.54 -1.71 25.56
C ALA A 359 -21.51 -0.93 26.41
N ILE A 360 -21.33 0.35 26.10
CA ILE A 360 -20.52 1.28 26.90
C ILE A 360 -21.44 2.26 27.63
N SER A 361 -21.05 2.69 28.83
CA SER A 361 -21.82 3.64 29.63
C SER A 361 -20.90 4.74 30.13
N SER A 362 -21.29 5.99 29.91
CA SER A 362 -20.53 7.15 30.34
C SER A 362 -20.23 7.09 31.84
N GLY A 363 -18.99 7.38 32.21
CA GLY A 363 -18.49 7.30 33.59
C GLY A 363 -18.03 5.90 34.03
N ARG A 364 -18.30 4.85 33.27
CA ARG A 364 -17.80 3.49 33.55
C ARG A 364 -16.51 3.22 32.79
N ASN A 365 -15.46 2.77 33.49
CA ASN A 365 -14.15 2.45 32.90
C ASN A 365 -13.56 3.57 32.03
N GLY A 366 -13.85 4.84 32.34
CA GLY A 366 -13.35 6.00 31.60
C GLY A 366 -14.08 6.32 30.28
N ALA A 367 -15.17 5.61 29.96
CA ALA A 367 -15.98 5.93 28.79
C ALA A 367 -16.63 7.32 28.94
N ARG A 368 -16.54 8.14 27.89
CA ARG A 368 -17.21 9.45 27.80
C ARG A 368 -18.57 9.39 27.10
N LEU A 369 -18.85 8.27 26.43
CA LEU A 369 -20.05 8.03 25.63
C LEU A 369 -20.85 6.89 26.24
N SER A 370 -22.15 6.88 25.97
CA SER A 370 -23.07 5.79 26.32
C SER A 370 -23.68 5.23 25.05
N HIS A 371 -23.37 3.99 24.71
CA HIS A 371 -23.94 3.27 23.57
C HIS A 371 -24.58 1.96 24.04
N SER A 372 -25.71 1.60 23.45
CA SER A 372 -26.26 0.25 23.56
C SER A 372 -25.33 -0.76 22.86
N HIS A 373 -25.56 -2.06 23.06
CA HIS A 373 -24.81 -3.11 22.38
C HIS A 373 -24.86 -2.96 20.86
N GLU A 374 -26.07 -2.79 20.30
CA GLU A 374 -26.31 -2.59 18.88
C GLU A 374 -25.61 -1.33 18.36
N MET A 375 -25.73 -0.22 19.07
CA MET A 375 -25.11 1.04 18.67
C MET A 375 -23.58 0.96 18.72
N GLN A 376 -23.01 0.28 19.72
CA GLN A 376 -21.57 0.07 19.78
C GLN A 376 -21.09 -0.89 18.70
N TYR A 377 -21.86 -1.92 18.36
CA TYR A 377 -21.56 -2.83 17.26
C TYR A 377 -21.52 -2.11 15.92
N LEU A 378 -22.45 -1.18 15.66
CA LEU A 378 -22.48 -0.40 14.42
C LEU A 378 -21.41 0.70 14.38
N TYR A 379 -20.99 1.19 15.55
CA TYR A 379 -19.97 2.22 15.67
C TYR A 379 -18.54 1.67 15.50
N ALA A 380 -18.30 0.45 15.98
CA ALA A 380 -16.99 -0.23 15.94
C ALA A 380 -16.68 -0.78 14.54
#